data_AF-A0A6P5X400-F1
#
_entry.id   AF-A0A6P5X400-F1
#
_cell.length_a   1.000
_cell.length_b   1.000
_cell.length_c   1.000
_cell.angle_alpha   90.00
_cell.angle_beta   90.00
_cell.angle_gamma   90.00
#
_symmetry.space_group_name_H-M   'P 1'
#
loop_
_entity.id
_entity.type
_entity.pdbx_description
1 polymer ?
#
loop_
_entity_poly.entity_id
_entity_poly.type
_entity_poly.pdbx_seq_one_letter_code
_entity_poly.pdbx_strand_id
1 'polypeptide(L)'
;MKQSDYTYNSLPNDVALKIASSLEVPDLSSLGCCSRVWRELCGSDCLWELVFKERWPLLYEDVLKDPNFKGWRGFYIKQHKEMASRAASVVQFVEQCYWSHSSLLTM
;
A
#
# COMPACT_ATOMS: atom_id res chain seq x y z
N MET A 1 -15.94 -41.12 15.83
CA MET A 1 -14.96 -40.48 14.94
C MET A 1 -15.54 -40.44 13.53
N LYS A 2 -15.90 -39.25 13.03
CA LYS A 2 -16.15 -39.04 11.61
C LYS A 2 -15.22 -37.92 11.16
N GLN A 3 -14.15 -38.35 10.51
CA GLN A 3 -13.19 -37.50 9.83
C GLN A 3 -13.75 -37.32 8.43
N SER A 4 -14.56 -36.27 8.23
CA SER A 4 -15.03 -35.89 6.91
C SER A 4 -13.97 -35.02 6.23
N ASP A 5 -13.28 -35.64 5.28
CA ASP A 5 -13.09 -35.12 3.93
C ASP A 5 -12.35 -33.78 3.77
N TYR A 6 -11.03 -33.90 3.60
CA TYR A 6 -10.18 -33.07 2.73
C TYR A 6 -10.65 -31.62 2.46
N THR A 7 -10.38 -30.72 3.39
CA THR A 7 -10.39 -29.28 3.12
C THR A 7 -9.13 -28.90 2.33
N TYR A 8 -9.11 -29.16 1.02
CA TYR A 8 -8.19 -28.55 0.05
C TYR A 8 -8.53 -27.05 -0.20
N ASN A 9 -9.08 -26.34 0.80
CA ASN A 9 -9.75 -25.04 0.61
C ASN A 9 -8.99 -23.83 1.15
N SER A 10 -7.75 -23.99 1.63
CA SER A 10 -6.92 -22.84 1.99
C SER A 10 -5.97 -22.52 0.84
N LEU A 11 -6.14 -21.33 0.26
CA LEU A 11 -5.15 -20.73 -0.63
C LEU A 11 -3.78 -20.74 0.07
N PRO A 12 -2.69 -21.18 -0.60
CA PRO A 12 -1.35 -21.08 -0.04
C PRO A 12 -1.00 -19.64 0.36
N ASN A 13 -0.31 -19.48 1.49
CA ASN A 13 -0.03 -18.17 2.07
C ASN A 13 0.80 -17.27 1.14
N ASP A 14 1.73 -17.84 0.39
CA ASP A 14 2.54 -17.13 -0.61
C ASP A 14 1.68 -16.55 -1.73
N VAL A 15 0.70 -17.33 -2.22
CA VAL A 15 -0.26 -16.87 -3.23
C VAL A 15 -1.19 -15.82 -2.65
N ALA A 16 -1.67 -16.02 -1.41
CA ALA A 16 -2.51 -15.04 -0.72
C ALA A 16 -1.77 -13.70 -0.52
N LEU A 17 -0.50 -13.75 -0.10
CA LEU A 17 0.36 -12.57 0.04
C LEU A 17 0.57 -11.86 -1.30
N LYS A 18 0.80 -12.62 -2.38
CA LYS A 18 0.98 -12.04 -3.71
C LYS A 18 -0.30 -11.38 -4.24
N ILE A 19 -1.46 -12.02 -4.04
CA ILE A 19 -2.75 -11.41 -4.38
C ILE A 19 -2.93 -10.10 -3.61
N ALA A 20 -2.74 -10.15 -2.28
CA ALA A 20 -2.91 -8.99 -1.44
C ALA A 20 -1.90 -7.87 -1.77
N SER A 21 -0.62 -8.19 -2.03
CA SER A 21 0.40 -7.17 -2.27
C SER A 21 0.17 -6.39 -3.57
N SER A 22 -0.44 -7.02 -4.56
CA SER A 22 -0.79 -6.39 -5.85
C SER A 22 -2.02 -5.49 -5.80
N LEU A 23 -2.74 -5.42 -4.68
CA LEU A 23 -3.95 -4.59 -4.54
C LEU A 23 -3.62 -3.16 -4.10
N GLU A 24 -4.57 -2.25 -4.38
CA GLU A 24 -4.56 -0.93 -3.78
C GLU A 24 -5.02 -0.96 -2.32
N VAL A 25 -4.67 0.07 -1.56
CA VAL A 25 -5.00 0.18 -0.12
C VAL A 25 -6.52 0.06 0.15
N PRO A 26 -7.41 0.65 -0.68
CA PRO A 26 -8.85 0.46 -0.51
C PRO A 26 -9.28 -0.99 -0.70
N ASP A 27 -8.73 -1.67 -1.70
CA ASP A 27 -9.05 -3.06 -2.01
C ASP A 27 -8.50 -4.02 -0.96
N LEU A 28 -7.33 -3.73 -0.39
CA LEU A 28 -6.80 -4.44 0.79
C LEU A 28 -7.74 -4.35 1.99
N SER A 29 -8.36 -3.18 2.21
CA SER A 29 -9.31 -3.00 3.30
C SER A 29 -10.59 -3.80 3.06
N SER A 30 -11.09 -3.81 1.81
CA SER A 30 -12.23 -4.63 1.40
C SER A 30 -11.94 -6.12 1.54
N LEU A 31 -10.75 -6.57 1.13
CA LEU A 31 -10.30 -7.95 1.24
C LEU A 31 -10.24 -8.42 2.70
N GLY A 32 -9.72 -7.57 3.60
CA GLY A 32 -9.70 -7.83 5.04
C GLY A 32 -11.10 -7.99 5.65
N CYS A 33 -12.13 -7.41 5.05
CA CYS A 33 -13.51 -7.58 5.50
C CYS A 33 -14.15 -8.90 5.05
N CYS A 34 -13.59 -9.57 4.03
CA CYS A 34 -14.19 -10.79 3.46
C CYS A 34 -14.07 -12.03 4.36
N SER A 35 -13.02 -12.14 5.18
CA SER A 35 -12.84 -13.29 6.08
C SER A 35 -11.86 -13.00 7.22
N ARG A 36 -11.84 -13.86 8.24
CA ARG A 36 -10.84 -13.77 9.32
C ARG A 36 -9.40 -13.97 8.83
N VAL A 37 -9.19 -14.91 7.91
CA VAL A 37 -7.88 -15.22 7.32
C VAL A 37 -7.35 -14.00 6.56
N TRP A 38 -8.17 -13.39 5.72
CA TRP A 38 -7.80 -12.18 4.98
C TRP A 38 -7.58 -10.99 5.92
N ARG A 39 -8.39 -10.85 6.97
CA ARG A 39 -8.19 -9.79 7.98
C ARG A 39 -6.83 -9.91 8.67
N GLU A 40 -6.46 -11.12 9.07
CA GLU A 40 -5.17 -11.41 9.70
C GLU A 40 -4.03 -11.14 8.73
N LEU A 41 -4.16 -11.58 7.47
CA LEU A 41 -3.17 -11.33 6.43
C LEU A 41 -3.00 -9.82 6.14
N CYS A 42 -4.10 -9.08 5.99
CA CYS A 42 -4.09 -7.63 5.75
C CYS A 42 -3.50 -6.84 6.92
N GLY A 43 -3.58 -7.38 8.14
CA GLY A 43 -2.96 -6.83 9.33
C GLY A 43 -1.48 -7.19 9.50
N SER A 44 -0.97 -8.17 8.76
CA SER A 44 0.38 -8.71 8.93
C SER A 44 1.46 -7.79 8.38
N ASP A 45 2.57 -7.63 9.10
CA ASP A 45 3.64 -6.72 8.69
C ASP A 45 4.40 -7.19 7.44
N CYS A 46 4.45 -8.51 7.21
CA CYS A 46 5.06 -9.10 6.00
C CYS A 46 4.32 -8.70 4.72
N LEU A 47 2.99 -8.53 4.77
CA LEU A 47 2.25 -7.98 3.64
C LEU A 47 2.70 -6.54 3.36
N TRP A 48 2.76 -5.70 4.40
CA TRP A 48 3.13 -4.30 4.26
C TRP A 48 4.59 -4.14 3.79
N GLU A 49 5.48 -5.07 4.13
CA GLU A 49 6.82 -5.16 3.56
C GLU A 49 6.78 -5.33 2.04
N LEU A 50 6.04 -6.34 1.56
CA LEU A 50 5.92 -6.64 0.14
C LEU A 50 5.30 -5.47 -0.62
N VAL A 51 4.20 -4.90 -0.10
CA VAL A 51 3.54 -3.73 -0.68
C VAL A 51 4.49 -2.53 -0.72
N PHE A 52 5.28 -2.31 0.34
CA PHE A 52 6.24 -1.21 0.39
C PHE A 52 7.35 -1.41 -0.64
N LYS A 53 7.94 -2.60 -0.69
CA LYS A 53 9.03 -2.96 -1.61
C LYS A 53 8.60 -2.83 -3.07
N GLU A 54 7.37 -3.22 -3.39
CA GLU A 54 6.81 -3.11 -4.74
C GLU A 54 6.60 -1.65 -5.17
N ARG A 55 6.13 -0.78 -4.26
CA ARG A 55 5.85 0.63 -4.58
C ARG A 55 7.06 1.56 -4.48
N TRP A 56 7.99 1.29 -3.56
CA TRP A 56 9.17 2.12 -3.32
C TRP A 56 10.44 1.28 -3.21
N PRO A 57 10.84 0.57 -4.29
CA PRO A 57 12.00 -0.31 -4.27
C PRO A 57 13.31 0.44 -3.94
N LEU A 58 13.41 1.72 -4.31
CA LEU A 58 14.59 2.54 -4.04
C LEU A 58 14.75 2.92 -2.57
N LEU A 59 13.65 2.96 -1.81
CA LEU A 59 13.68 3.33 -0.38
C LEU A 59 13.82 2.11 0.52
N TYR A 60 13.54 0.91 0.01
CA TYR A 60 13.53 -0.32 0.82
C TYR A 60 14.85 -0.55 1.56
N GLU A 61 15.98 -0.43 0.85
CA GLU A 61 17.31 -0.64 1.42
C GLU A 61 17.68 0.41 2.48
N ASP A 62 17.19 1.64 2.35
CA ASP A 62 17.44 2.70 3.32
C ASP A 62 16.64 2.46 4.61
N VAL A 63 15.41 1.97 4.47
CA VAL A 63 14.55 1.60 5.60
C VAL A 63 15.15 0.44 6.39
N LEU A 64 15.70 -0.57 5.71
CA LEU A 64 16.35 -1.70 6.36
C LEU A 64 17.57 -1.29 7.20
N LYS A 65 18.22 -0.18 6.86
CA LYS A 65 19.38 0.36 7.57
C LYS A 65 19.00 1.29 8.71
N ASP A 66 17.73 1.68 8.84
CA ASP A 66 17.28 2.58 9.89
C ASP A 66 17.18 1.84 11.24
N PRO A 67 18.01 2.19 12.24
CA PRO A 67 17.95 1.57 13.57
C PRO A 67 16.64 1.87 14.31
N ASN A 68 15.85 2.84 13.85
CA ASN A 68 14.54 3.19 14.41
C ASN A 68 13.37 2.54 13.67
N PHE A 69 13.63 1.58 12.78
CA PHE A 69 12.58 0.85 12.09
C PHE A 69 11.70 0.08 13.09
N LYS A 70 10.37 0.35 13.07
CA LYS A 70 9.38 -0.20 14.01
C LYS A 70 8.27 -1.02 13.35
N GLY A 71 8.38 -1.31 12.06
CA GLY A 71 7.41 -2.11 11.30
C GLY A 71 6.98 -1.45 9.99
N TRP A 72 6.71 -2.29 9.00
CA TRP A 72 6.40 -1.91 7.63
C TRP A 72 5.05 -1.21 7.50
N ARG A 73 4.02 -1.64 8.24
CA ARG A 73 2.69 -1.02 8.14
C ARG A 73 2.72 0.46 8.49
N GLY A 74 3.36 0.81 9.60
CA GLY A 74 3.48 2.21 10.03
C GLY A 74 4.31 3.03 9.05
N PHE A 75 5.41 2.45 8.56
CA PHE A 75 6.29 3.09 7.59
C PHE A 75 5.57 3.34 6.25
N TYR A 76 4.84 2.36 5.75
CA TYR A 76 3.99 2.47 4.55
C TYR A 76 3.01 3.63 4.68
N ILE A 77 2.25 3.69 5.77
CA ILE A 77 1.23 4.74 5.99
C ILE A 77 1.88 6.12 6.01
N LYS A 78 3.04 6.27 6.68
CA LYS A 78 3.78 7.53 6.72
C LYS A 78 4.24 7.94 5.32
N GLN A 79 4.94 7.04 4.62
CA GLN A 79 5.47 7.31 3.27
C GLN A 79 4.36 7.63 2.28
N HIS A 80 3.25 6.88 2.31
CA HIS A 80 2.12 7.09 1.44
C HIS A 80 1.50 8.48 1.63
N LYS A 81 1.33 8.93 2.89
CA LYS A 81 0.84 10.27 3.21
C LYS A 81 1.79 11.37 2.75
N GLU A 82 3.09 11.19 2.97
CA GLU A 82 4.10 12.16 2.53
C GLU A 82 4.10 12.32 1.01
N MET A 83 4.01 11.21 0.27
CA MET A 83 3.94 11.24 -1.19
C MET A 83 2.65 11.86 -1.71
N ALA A 84 1.50 11.55 -1.08
CA ALA A 84 0.22 12.15 -1.42
C ALA A 84 0.24 13.69 -1.23
N SER A 85 0.81 14.17 -0.13
CA SER A 85 0.98 15.61 0.12
C SER A 85 1.86 16.27 -0.94
N ARG A 86 2.99 15.65 -1.29
CA ARG A 86 3.88 16.15 -2.35
C ARG A 86 3.18 16.22 -3.70
N ALA A 87 2.45 15.18 -4.08
CA ALA A 87 1.68 15.15 -5.32
C ALA A 87 0.63 16.26 -5.35
N ALA A 88 -0.09 16.48 -4.25
CA ALA A 88 -1.07 17.57 -4.14
C ALA A 88 -0.43 18.95 -4.32
N SER A 89 0.74 19.20 -3.74
CA SER A 89 1.47 20.47 -3.93
C SER A 89 1.88 20.70 -5.39
N VAL A 90 2.32 19.65 -6.09
CA VAL A 90 2.68 19.75 -7.51
C VAL A 90 1.45 20.05 -8.36
N VAL A 91 0.33 19.35 -8.13
CA VAL A 91 -0.94 19.61 -8.83
C VAL A 91 -1.37 21.06 -8.63
N GLN A 92 -1.38 21.55 -7.38
CA GLN A 92 -1.75 22.92 -7.06
C GLN A 92 -0.84 23.94 -7.77
N PHE A 93 0.47 23.69 -7.82
CA PHE A 93 1.41 24.56 -8.52
C PHE A 93 1.14 24.60 -10.02
N VAL A 94 0.93 23.43 -10.65
CA VAL A 94 0.63 23.33 -12.09
C VAL A 94 -0.67 24.07 -12.42
N GLU A 95 -1.70 23.92 -11.60
CA GLU A 95 -2.96 24.65 -11.76
C GLU A 95 -2.75 26.17 -11.67
N GLN A 96 -1.99 26.65 -10.69
CA GLN A 96 -1.67 28.08 -10.55
C GLN A 96 -0.93 28.63 -11.79
N CYS A 97 0.05 27.88 -12.31
CA CYS A 97 0.74 28.24 -13.55
C CYS A 97 -0.22 28.30 -14.74
N TYR A 98 -1.13 27.32 -14.88
CA TYR A 98 -2.14 27.32 -15.94
C TYR A 98 -3.04 28.56 -15.88
N TRP A 99 -3.59 28.87 -14.71
CA TRP A 99 -4.50 30.02 -14.55
C TRP A 99 -3.79 31.36 -14.78
N SER A 100 -2.56 31.52 -14.28
CA SER A 100 -1.76 32.73 -14.50
C SER A 100 -1.36 32.92 -15.96
N HIS A 101 -1.04 31.84 -16.68
CA HIS A 101 -0.72 31.91 -18.11
C HIS A 101 -1.96 32.22 -18.96
N SER A 102 -3.11 31.62 -18.63
CA SER A 102 -4.37 31.88 -19.34
C SER A 102 -4.86 33.31 -19.17
N SER A 103 -4.66 33.91 -17.99
CA SER A 103 -5.10 35.30 -17.74
C SER A 103 -4.19 36.34 -18.41
N LEU A 104 -2.91 36.02 -18.64
CA LEU A 104 -1.99 36.86 -19.43
C LEU A 104 -2.27 36.85 -20.94
N LEU A 105 -2.90 35.79 -21.47
CA LEU A 105 -3.22 35.67 -22.91
C LEU A 105 -4.57 36.32 -23.31
N THR A 106 -5.38 36.72 -22.32
CA THR A 106 -6.69 37.37 -22.52
C THR A 106 -6.67 38.89 -22.29
N MET A 107 -5.51 39.48 -21.98
CA MET A 107 -5.29 40.93 -21.92
C MET A 107 -4.58 41.41 -23.18
#